data_AF-A0A9P5XM80-F1
#
_entry.id   AF-A0A9P5XM80-F1
#
_cell.length_a   1.000
_cell.length_b   1.000
_cell.length_c   1.000
_cell.angle_alpha   90.00
_cell.angle_beta   90.00
_cell.angle_gamma   90.00
#
_symmetry.space_group_name_H-M   'P 1'
#
loop_
_entity.id
_entity.type
_entity.pdbx_description
1 polymer ?
#
loop_
_entity_poly.entity_id
_entity_poly.type
_entity_poly.pdbx_seq_one_letter_code
_entity_poly.pdbx_strand_id
1 'polypeptide(L)'
;MFQRDPRAGAFLGGDRVSGQDIRDQNVIAAQSIANIVKSSLGPLGLDKMLVDNIGEVTISNDGATILSLLAVEHPAGRIFVDLAQKQDKEVGDGTTSVVIIAAELLRRANELVKAKIHPTTIITGYRLACREAVKFLQDQLSIKVDSLGREALVNVAKTTMSSKILANDDDLFAPMAVDAMQAVKTINLRGDIKYPVKAVNVLKAHGRSARESLFVQGYALNCTVASQAMKKRIVGAKIACLDINLQKARMQLGVQILVDDPNQLEEIRKREAEITLERIRKILAAGANVVLTTKGIDDLCLKEFVEAGAIAVRRCRKEDLRRIAKATGGQLIASMANLNGDETFEPSYLGTADEVVQERISDDELILIKGTKVVNSASIVLRGANDYMLDEMERALHDTLSVIKRTLESGTVVPGGGAVESALSIYLENFATTLGSREQLAIAEFASALLSIPKQLAVNAAKDSTELVAKLRSYHNAAQKSPHGDPKKAFLRYGLDLLNGEVRDNVTAGVLEPTMGKVKSLKSAYEAAVALLRIDDAIQCVPESTGERDPHGH
;
A
#
# COMPACT_ATOMS: atom_id res chain seq x y z
N MET A 1 -11.58 52.20 -15.35
CA MET A 1 -11.97 51.06 -16.21
C MET A 1 -12.94 50.22 -15.41
N PHE A 2 -14.21 50.20 -15.81
CA PHE A 2 -15.28 49.45 -15.12
C PHE A 2 -14.98 47.95 -15.17
N GLN A 3 -14.79 47.30 -14.02
CA GLN A 3 -14.93 45.83 -13.92
C GLN A 3 -16.38 45.51 -14.26
N ARG A 4 -16.61 44.89 -15.44
CA ARG A 4 -17.91 44.31 -15.78
C ARG A 4 -18.25 43.28 -14.71
N ASP A 5 -19.39 43.45 -14.05
CA ASP A 5 -19.94 42.46 -13.13
C ASP A 5 -20.10 41.11 -13.90
N PRO A 6 -19.43 40.02 -13.48
CA PRO A 6 -19.48 38.72 -14.18
C PRO A 6 -20.90 38.11 -14.23
N ARG A 7 -21.83 38.69 -13.47
CA ARG A 7 -23.23 38.27 -13.29
C ARG A 7 -24.15 38.55 -14.50
N ALA A 8 -23.65 39.07 -15.61
CA ALA A 8 -24.45 39.32 -16.81
C ALA A 8 -24.71 38.06 -17.69
N GLY A 9 -24.24 36.88 -17.28
CA GLY A 9 -24.55 35.60 -17.92
C GLY A 9 -25.57 34.77 -17.13
N ALA A 10 -26.32 33.90 -17.82
CA ALA A 10 -27.28 32.99 -17.20
C ALA A 10 -26.60 32.09 -16.15
N PHE A 11 -26.82 32.36 -14.86
CA PHE A 11 -26.31 31.57 -13.73
C PHE A 11 -27.38 31.35 -12.67
N LEU A 12 -27.45 30.13 -12.14
CA LEU A 12 -28.36 29.67 -11.07
C LEU A 12 -27.84 30.03 -9.65
N GLY A 13 -27.04 31.08 -9.52
CA GLY A 13 -26.32 31.42 -8.29
C GLY A 13 -24.99 30.65 -8.14
N GLY A 14 -23.97 31.32 -7.57
CA GLY A 14 -22.61 30.77 -7.42
C GLY A 14 -21.50 31.65 -8.03
N ASP A 15 -20.26 31.25 -7.78
CA ASP A 15 -19.07 31.91 -8.33
C ASP A 15 -18.62 31.23 -9.63
N ARG A 16 -18.32 32.04 -10.66
CA ARG A 16 -17.75 31.58 -11.94
C ARG A 16 -16.41 32.26 -12.18
N VAL A 17 -15.38 31.46 -12.41
CA VAL A 17 -14.05 31.92 -12.82
C VAL A 17 -13.71 31.27 -14.16
N SER A 18 -13.35 32.07 -15.17
CA SER A 18 -13.12 31.60 -16.54
C SER A 18 -11.78 32.06 -17.12
N GLY A 19 -11.34 31.38 -18.17
CA GLY A 19 -10.17 31.73 -18.95
C GLY A 19 -8.85 31.42 -18.26
N GLN A 20 -7.98 32.42 -18.15
CA GLN A 20 -6.63 32.25 -17.62
C GLN A 20 -6.61 32.21 -16.08
N ASP A 21 -7.52 32.92 -15.44
CA ASP A 21 -7.57 33.04 -13.97
C ASP A 21 -7.79 31.68 -13.31
N ILE A 22 -8.71 30.87 -13.84
CA ILE A 22 -8.95 29.51 -13.32
C ILE A 22 -7.75 28.58 -13.57
N ARG A 23 -7.04 28.74 -14.70
CA ARG A 23 -5.83 27.96 -14.98
C ARG A 23 -4.71 28.31 -14.01
N ASP A 24 -4.53 29.58 -13.69
CA ASP A 24 -3.55 30.02 -12.71
C ASP A 24 -3.93 29.53 -11.29
N GLN A 25 -5.21 29.57 -10.91
CA GLN A 25 -5.70 28.99 -9.64
C GLN A 25 -5.45 27.48 -9.55
N ASN A 26 -5.75 26.73 -10.62
CA ASN A 26 -5.49 25.29 -10.68
C ASN A 26 -3.99 24.97 -10.50
N VAL A 27 -3.10 25.76 -11.12
CA VAL A 27 -1.65 25.61 -10.98
C VAL A 27 -1.21 25.93 -9.56
N ILE A 28 -1.72 26.99 -8.94
CA ILE A 28 -1.39 27.36 -7.55
C ILE A 28 -1.82 26.24 -6.59
N ALA A 29 -3.03 25.71 -6.74
CA ALA A 29 -3.53 24.61 -5.91
C ALA A 29 -2.65 23.35 -6.06
N ALA A 30 -2.34 22.96 -7.31
CA ALA A 30 -1.46 21.84 -7.61
C ALA A 30 -0.05 22.03 -7.02
N GLN A 31 0.51 23.22 -7.18
CA GLN A 31 1.85 23.54 -6.72
C GLN A 31 1.94 23.56 -5.18
N SER A 32 0.88 24.00 -4.51
CA SER A 32 0.78 24.00 -3.05
C SER A 32 0.84 22.57 -2.50
N ILE A 33 0.05 21.66 -3.09
CA ILE A 33 0.06 20.23 -2.73
C ILE A 33 1.43 19.60 -3.01
N ALA A 34 2.01 19.87 -4.17
CA ALA A 34 3.33 19.36 -4.50
C ALA A 34 4.42 19.90 -3.55
N ASN A 35 4.34 21.16 -3.15
CA ASN A 35 5.30 21.77 -2.22
C ASN A 35 5.27 21.14 -0.83
N ILE A 36 4.09 20.67 -0.38
CA ILE A 36 3.99 19.90 0.85
C ILE A 36 4.87 18.64 0.71
N VAL A 37 4.63 17.81 -0.31
CA VAL A 37 5.32 16.52 -0.47
C VAL A 37 6.75 16.62 -1.04
N LYS A 38 7.21 17.79 -1.49
CA LYS A 38 8.56 17.95 -2.05
C LYS A 38 9.66 17.64 -1.03
N SER A 39 9.48 18.05 0.23
CA SER A 39 10.51 17.85 1.26
C SER A 39 10.56 16.40 1.77
N SER A 40 9.57 15.56 1.46
CA SER A 40 9.56 14.13 1.80
C SER A 40 10.26 13.26 0.74
N LEU A 41 10.59 13.81 -0.42
CA LEU A 41 11.18 13.04 -1.52
C LEU A 41 12.66 12.67 -1.27
N GLY A 42 12.99 11.39 -1.43
CA GLY A 42 14.37 10.88 -1.43
C GLY A 42 14.84 10.39 -0.07
N PRO A 43 16.03 9.76 0.00
CA PRO A 43 16.55 9.15 1.23
C PRO A 43 16.87 10.18 2.33
N LEU A 44 17.15 11.43 1.95
CA LEU A 44 17.35 12.55 2.87
C LEU A 44 16.09 13.44 2.95
N GLY A 45 14.95 12.94 2.48
CA GLY A 45 13.65 13.57 2.71
C GLY A 45 13.25 13.46 4.18
N LEU A 46 12.46 14.41 4.65
CA LEU A 46 12.01 14.48 6.04
C LEU A 46 10.51 14.18 6.16
N ASP A 47 10.18 13.39 7.16
CA ASP A 47 8.82 13.04 7.55
C ASP A 47 8.00 14.26 7.94
N LYS A 48 6.68 14.12 7.87
CA LYS A 48 5.74 15.15 8.33
C LYS A 48 4.95 14.68 9.52
N MET A 49 4.73 15.61 10.44
CA MET A 49 3.82 15.45 11.56
C MET A 49 2.49 16.12 11.21
N LEU A 50 1.41 15.37 11.28
CA LEU A 50 0.04 15.82 11.06
C LEU A 50 -0.73 15.60 12.35
N VAL A 51 -1.45 16.62 12.80
CA VAL A 51 -2.26 16.57 14.04
C VAL A 51 -3.71 16.75 13.64
N ASP A 52 -4.54 15.78 13.99
CA ASP A 52 -5.99 15.87 13.75
C ASP A 52 -6.66 16.79 14.79
N ASN A 53 -7.91 17.18 14.55
CA ASN A 53 -8.71 18.04 15.43
C ASN A 53 -8.89 17.47 16.85
N ILE A 54 -8.78 16.15 16.99
CA ILE A 54 -8.87 15.44 18.27
C ILE A 54 -7.52 15.44 19.02
N GLY A 55 -6.43 15.86 18.37
CA GLY A 55 -5.07 15.86 18.90
C GLY A 55 -4.29 14.57 18.62
N GLU A 56 -4.83 13.65 17.81
CA GLU A 56 -4.11 12.46 17.37
C GLU A 56 -2.99 12.85 16.40
N VAL A 57 -1.77 12.37 16.67
CA VAL A 57 -0.58 12.71 15.89
C VAL A 57 -0.26 11.55 14.96
N THR A 58 -0.19 11.83 13.66
CA THR A 58 0.34 10.89 12.67
C THR A 58 1.64 11.43 12.10
N ILE A 59 2.70 10.63 12.17
CA ILE A 59 3.96 10.91 11.50
C ILE A 59 4.03 10.03 10.26
N SER A 60 4.34 10.61 9.09
CA SER A 60 4.55 9.80 7.89
C SER A 60 5.42 10.48 6.85
N ASN A 61 6.13 9.67 6.07
CA ASN A 61 6.81 10.12 4.86
C ASN A 61 6.02 9.82 3.57
N ASP A 62 5.05 8.92 3.61
CA ASP A 62 4.31 8.53 2.41
C ASP A 62 3.39 9.67 1.94
N GLY A 63 3.60 10.08 0.69
CA GLY A 63 2.83 11.14 0.04
C GLY A 63 1.33 10.81 -0.02
N ALA A 64 0.92 9.56 -0.19
CA ALA A 64 -0.49 9.22 -0.24
C ALA A 64 -1.16 9.38 1.14
N THR A 65 -0.48 8.95 2.21
CA THR A 65 -0.94 9.13 3.59
C THR A 65 -0.96 10.60 4.00
N ILE A 66 0.08 11.37 3.67
CA ILE A 66 0.12 12.82 3.95
C ILE A 66 -1.06 13.51 3.27
N LEU A 67 -1.31 13.23 1.99
CA LEU A 67 -2.35 13.90 1.22
C LEU A 67 -3.78 13.44 1.58
N SER A 68 -3.95 12.20 2.08
CA SER A 68 -5.27 11.71 2.50
C SER A 68 -5.74 12.32 3.82
N LEU A 69 -4.81 12.70 4.69
CA LEU A 69 -5.10 13.38 5.95
C LEU A 69 -5.35 14.89 5.76
N LEU A 70 -4.97 15.46 4.62
CA LEU A 70 -5.24 16.87 4.32
C LEU A 70 -6.66 17.06 3.80
N ALA A 71 -7.42 17.92 4.46
CA ALA A 71 -8.73 18.35 3.99
C ALA A 71 -8.58 19.33 2.81
N VAL A 72 -8.52 18.81 1.59
CA VAL A 72 -8.39 19.61 0.36
C VAL A 72 -9.77 20.01 -0.17
N GLU A 73 -10.10 21.30 -0.09
CA GLU A 73 -11.36 21.85 -0.60
C GLU A 73 -11.32 22.07 -2.12
N HIS A 74 -10.21 22.59 -2.64
CA HIS A 74 -10.09 22.95 -4.05
C HIS A 74 -10.18 21.72 -4.97
N PRO A 75 -11.06 21.70 -6.00
CA PRO A 75 -11.27 20.53 -6.87
C PRO A 75 -10.01 20.05 -7.56
N ALA A 76 -9.18 20.98 -8.07
CA ALA A 76 -7.92 20.61 -8.69
C ALA A 76 -6.96 19.92 -7.73
N GLY A 77 -7.03 20.29 -6.44
CA GLY A 77 -6.19 19.66 -5.42
C GLY A 77 -6.64 18.24 -5.09
N ARG A 78 -7.96 17.98 -5.07
CA ARG A 78 -8.50 16.63 -4.87
C ARG A 78 -8.02 15.65 -5.94
N ILE A 79 -7.88 16.09 -7.19
CA ILE A 79 -7.32 15.26 -8.27
C ILE A 79 -5.90 14.77 -7.92
N PHE A 80 -5.08 15.58 -7.26
CA PHE A 80 -3.74 15.17 -6.83
C PHE A 80 -3.77 14.22 -5.62
N VAL A 81 -4.71 14.39 -4.69
CA VAL A 81 -4.93 13.44 -3.59
C VAL A 81 -5.33 12.08 -4.15
N ASP A 82 -6.30 12.05 -5.08
CA ASP A 82 -6.76 10.83 -5.74
C ASP A 82 -5.64 10.17 -6.57
N LEU A 83 -4.81 10.98 -7.23
CA LEU A 83 -3.64 10.51 -7.98
C LEU A 83 -2.65 9.76 -7.08
N ALA A 84 -2.32 10.34 -5.91
CA ALA A 84 -1.42 9.71 -4.95
C ALA A 84 -2.00 8.39 -4.41
N GLN A 85 -3.29 8.39 -4.04
CA GLN A 85 -3.98 7.17 -3.60
C GLN A 85 -4.08 6.09 -4.67
N LYS A 86 -4.27 6.48 -5.94
CA LYS A 86 -4.30 5.54 -7.06
C LYS A 86 -2.92 4.90 -7.27
N GLN A 87 -1.86 5.69 -7.19
CA GLN A 87 -0.48 5.20 -7.29
C GLN A 87 -0.14 4.22 -6.16
N ASP A 88 -0.55 4.53 -4.93
CA ASP A 88 -0.40 3.64 -3.78
C ASP A 88 -1.15 2.30 -3.99
N LYS A 89 -2.44 2.34 -4.36
CA LYS A 89 -3.24 1.13 -4.60
C LYS A 89 -2.71 0.27 -5.77
N GLU A 90 -2.19 0.92 -6.81
CA GLU A 90 -1.75 0.22 -8.02
C GLU A 90 -0.31 -0.26 -7.98
N VAL A 91 0.61 0.49 -7.41
CA VAL A 91 2.05 0.17 -7.39
C VAL A 91 2.52 -0.04 -5.95
N GLY A 92 2.08 0.81 -5.03
CA GLY A 92 2.48 0.83 -3.62
C GLY A 92 3.80 1.56 -3.37
N ASP A 93 4.23 2.38 -4.34
CA ASP A 93 5.40 3.27 -4.25
C ASP A 93 5.33 4.37 -5.32
N GLY A 94 6.14 5.42 -5.15
CA GLY A 94 6.20 6.56 -6.06
C GLY A 94 5.04 7.55 -5.88
N THR A 95 4.35 7.51 -4.75
CA THR A 95 3.22 8.39 -4.40
C THR A 95 3.64 9.86 -4.37
N THR A 96 4.81 10.15 -3.80
CA THR A 96 5.39 11.50 -3.76
C THR A 96 5.87 11.96 -5.13
N SER A 97 6.54 11.09 -5.89
CA SER A 97 7.14 11.46 -7.18
C SER A 97 6.07 11.71 -8.26
N VAL A 98 4.98 10.93 -8.28
CA VAL A 98 3.88 11.13 -9.26
C VAL A 98 3.21 12.49 -9.08
N VAL A 99 3.03 12.95 -7.84
CA VAL A 99 2.45 14.27 -7.52
C VAL A 99 3.36 15.40 -7.98
N ILE A 100 4.67 15.29 -7.72
CA ILE A 100 5.66 16.31 -8.11
C ILE A 100 5.74 16.43 -9.64
N ILE A 101 5.80 15.31 -10.36
CA ILE A 101 5.85 15.31 -11.83
C ILE A 101 4.57 15.91 -12.41
N ALA A 102 3.40 15.51 -11.91
CA ALA A 102 2.11 16.02 -12.40
C ALA A 102 1.98 17.54 -12.19
N ALA A 103 2.43 18.06 -11.04
CA ALA A 103 2.37 19.48 -10.73
C ALA A 103 3.34 20.29 -11.62
N GLU A 104 4.56 19.78 -11.84
CA GLU A 104 5.53 20.45 -12.70
C GLU A 104 5.09 20.44 -14.18
N LEU A 105 4.46 19.35 -14.66
CA LEU A 105 3.85 19.30 -15.98
C LEU A 105 2.74 20.34 -16.15
N LEU A 106 1.85 20.47 -15.16
CA LEU A 106 0.78 21.45 -15.20
C LEU A 106 1.31 22.89 -15.18
N ARG A 107 2.32 23.16 -14.33
CA ARG A 107 2.97 24.47 -14.25
C ARG A 107 3.57 24.90 -15.58
N ARG A 108 4.35 24.02 -16.23
CA ARG A 108 4.98 24.30 -17.53
C ARG A 108 3.97 24.41 -18.66
N ALA A 109 2.95 23.56 -18.66
CA ALA A 109 1.87 23.65 -19.64
C ALA A 109 1.16 25.02 -19.55
N ASN A 110 0.93 25.55 -18.35
CA ASN A 110 0.31 26.85 -18.18
C ASN A 110 1.18 28.00 -18.73
N GLU A 111 2.50 27.93 -18.57
CA GLU A 111 3.41 28.92 -19.19
C GLU A 111 3.36 28.87 -20.73
N LEU A 112 3.21 27.69 -21.33
CA LEU A 112 2.98 27.57 -22.78
C LEU A 112 1.63 28.16 -23.22
N VAL A 113 0.58 28.03 -22.40
CA VAL A 113 -0.72 28.65 -22.67
C VAL A 113 -0.61 30.18 -22.61
N LYS A 114 0.13 30.73 -21.64
CA LYS A 114 0.44 32.17 -21.58
C LYS A 114 1.21 32.65 -22.82
N ALA A 115 2.09 31.80 -23.36
CA ALA A 115 2.78 32.01 -24.64
C ALA A 115 1.87 31.84 -25.88
N LYS A 116 0.54 31.82 -25.71
CA LYS A 116 -0.47 31.73 -26.78
C LYS A 116 -0.48 30.40 -27.55
N ILE A 117 0.06 29.33 -26.95
CA ILE A 117 -0.09 27.98 -27.51
C ILE A 117 -1.41 27.38 -27.02
N HIS A 118 -2.19 26.84 -27.95
CA HIS A 118 -3.48 26.25 -27.62
C HIS A 118 -3.30 24.98 -26.74
N PRO A 119 -4.09 24.80 -25.65
CA PRO A 119 -3.99 23.64 -24.77
C PRO A 119 -4.00 22.28 -25.48
N THR A 120 -4.80 22.13 -26.55
CA THR A 120 -4.86 20.86 -27.32
C THR A 120 -3.53 20.51 -27.97
N THR A 121 -2.77 21.48 -28.49
CA THR A 121 -1.44 21.25 -29.07
C THR A 121 -0.45 20.79 -27.99
N ILE A 122 -0.54 21.36 -26.79
CA ILE A 122 0.29 20.96 -25.65
C ILE A 122 -0.03 19.52 -25.25
N ILE A 123 -1.33 19.18 -25.17
CA ILE A 123 -1.79 17.82 -24.83
C ILE A 123 -1.30 16.79 -25.86
N THR A 124 -1.35 17.11 -27.16
CA THR A 124 -0.83 16.21 -28.20
C THR A 124 0.68 16.00 -28.07
N GLY A 125 1.44 17.07 -27.84
CA GLY A 125 2.89 16.99 -27.59
C GLY A 125 3.22 16.16 -26.34
N TYR A 126 2.52 16.38 -25.23
CA TYR A 126 2.71 15.61 -23.99
C TYR A 126 2.35 14.13 -24.16
N ARG A 127 1.30 13.83 -24.94
CA ARG A 127 0.91 12.46 -25.26
C ARG A 127 2.00 11.75 -26.05
N LEU A 128 2.56 12.42 -27.06
CA LEU A 128 3.65 11.87 -27.87
C LEU A 128 4.91 11.66 -27.02
N ALA A 129 5.28 12.66 -26.22
CA ALA A 129 6.40 12.56 -25.27
C ALA A 129 6.25 11.39 -24.31
N CYS A 130 5.06 11.22 -23.69
CA CYS A 130 4.81 10.11 -22.78
C CYS A 130 4.91 8.75 -23.47
N ARG A 131 4.44 8.61 -24.71
CA ARG A 131 4.52 7.37 -25.49
C ARG A 131 5.97 6.99 -25.79
N GLU A 132 6.76 7.94 -26.28
CA GLU A 132 8.17 7.74 -26.59
C GLU A 132 9.02 7.51 -25.34
N ALA A 133 8.71 8.20 -24.23
CA ALA A 133 9.35 7.98 -22.94
C ALA A 133 9.15 6.55 -22.41
N VAL A 134 7.91 6.05 -22.46
CA VAL A 134 7.60 4.68 -22.01
C VAL A 134 8.31 3.65 -22.89
N LYS A 135 8.36 3.88 -24.21
CA LYS A 135 9.07 3.00 -25.15
C LYS A 135 10.57 2.96 -24.85
N PHE A 136 11.21 4.12 -24.71
CA PHE A 136 12.63 4.22 -24.39
C PHE A 136 12.97 3.53 -23.06
N LEU A 137 12.12 3.71 -22.04
CA LEU A 137 12.29 3.09 -20.73
C LEU A 137 12.25 1.55 -20.83
N GLN A 138 11.30 1.00 -21.59
CA GLN A 138 11.18 -0.45 -21.78
C GLN A 138 12.33 -1.04 -22.62
N ASP A 139 12.77 -0.35 -23.66
CA ASP A 139 13.72 -0.89 -24.64
C ASP A 139 15.19 -0.71 -24.19
N GLN A 140 15.54 0.39 -23.51
CA GLN A 140 16.95 0.77 -23.27
C GLN A 140 17.36 0.77 -21.78
N LEU A 141 16.43 0.97 -20.85
CA LEU A 141 16.75 1.11 -19.42
C LEU A 141 16.37 -0.11 -18.58
N SER A 142 15.44 -0.93 -19.06
CA SER A 142 14.90 -2.08 -18.34
C SER A 142 15.91 -3.24 -18.27
N ILE A 143 16.16 -3.73 -17.06
CA ILE A 143 17.06 -4.87 -16.77
C ILE A 143 16.20 -6.01 -16.21
N LYS A 144 16.43 -7.23 -16.69
CA LYS A 144 15.69 -8.42 -16.21
C LYS A 144 16.17 -8.85 -14.83
N VAL A 145 15.23 -9.08 -13.91
CA VAL A 145 15.52 -9.51 -12.53
C VAL A 145 16.25 -10.85 -12.51
N ASP A 146 15.92 -11.77 -13.43
CA ASP A 146 16.58 -13.09 -13.52
C ASP A 146 18.11 -13.00 -13.71
N SER A 147 18.59 -11.90 -14.32
CA SER A 147 20.03 -11.68 -14.51
C SER A 147 20.76 -11.25 -13.23
N LEU A 148 20.02 -10.72 -12.25
CA LEU A 148 20.53 -10.16 -11.00
C LEU A 148 20.22 -11.05 -9.78
N GLY A 149 19.35 -12.06 -9.95
CA GLY A 149 19.02 -13.04 -8.91
C GLY A 149 18.28 -12.45 -7.71
N ARG A 150 18.42 -13.10 -6.54
CA ARG A 150 17.75 -12.72 -5.28
C ARG A 150 18.24 -11.37 -4.75
N GLU A 151 19.50 -11.01 -5.00
CA GLU A 151 20.09 -9.74 -4.56
C GLU A 151 19.37 -8.53 -5.17
N ALA A 152 18.87 -8.63 -6.41
CA ALA A 152 18.06 -7.56 -6.99
C ALA A 152 16.78 -7.26 -6.16
N LEU A 153 16.12 -8.29 -5.61
CA LEU A 153 14.92 -8.09 -4.81
C LEU A 153 15.25 -7.40 -3.47
N VAL A 154 16.37 -7.76 -2.85
CA VAL A 154 16.86 -7.13 -1.63
C VAL A 154 17.23 -5.67 -1.92
N ASN A 155 17.93 -5.41 -3.01
CA ASN A 155 18.34 -4.06 -3.43
C ASN A 155 17.14 -3.14 -3.75
N VAL A 156 16.11 -3.68 -4.42
CA VAL A 156 14.85 -2.95 -4.66
C VAL A 156 14.14 -2.64 -3.33
N ALA A 157 14.11 -3.60 -2.40
CA ALA A 157 13.53 -3.39 -1.08
C ALA A 157 14.28 -2.30 -0.29
N LYS A 158 15.61 -2.35 -0.27
CA LYS A 158 16.46 -1.32 0.35
C LYS A 158 16.22 0.08 -0.23
N THR A 159 16.10 0.16 -1.56
CA THR A 159 15.80 1.43 -2.25
C THR A 159 14.49 2.04 -1.75
N THR A 160 13.45 1.21 -1.60
CA THR A 160 12.13 1.65 -1.10
C THR A 160 12.15 2.06 0.37
N MET A 161 12.97 1.39 1.19
CA MET A 161 13.11 1.70 2.61
C MET A 161 13.97 2.94 2.88
N SER A 162 14.79 3.37 1.91
CA SER A 162 15.83 4.39 2.09
C SER A 162 15.33 5.77 2.55
N SER A 163 14.09 6.14 2.22
CA SER A 163 13.48 7.39 2.67
C SER A 163 12.69 7.26 3.97
N LYS A 164 12.58 6.06 4.54
CA LYS A 164 11.63 5.78 5.63
C LYS A 164 12.37 5.51 6.94
N ILE A 165 11.60 5.39 8.03
CA ILE A 165 12.15 5.09 9.36
C ILE A 165 12.96 3.78 9.43
N LEU A 166 12.73 2.86 8.48
CA LEU A 166 13.44 1.59 8.35
C LEU A 166 14.82 1.71 7.67
N ALA A 167 15.21 2.89 7.18
CA ALA A 167 16.44 3.08 6.41
C ALA A 167 17.72 2.65 7.16
N ASN A 168 17.77 2.83 8.48
CA ASN A 168 18.95 2.47 9.29
C ASN A 168 19.11 0.96 9.54
N ASP A 169 18.03 0.20 9.34
CA ASP A 169 17.96 -1.25 9.60
C ASP A 169 17.54 -2.03 8.34
N ASP A 170 17.76 -1.44 7.16
CA ASP A 170 17.39 -1.99 5.86
C ASP A 170 18.05 -3.36 5.59
N ASP A 171 19.26 -3.58 6.10
CA ASP A 171 19.97 -4.86 6.07
C ASP A 171 19.17 -6.02 6.70
N LEU A 172 18.34 -5.74 7.70
CA LEU A 172 17.50 -6.74 8.36
C LEU A 172 16.13 -6.84 7.69
N PHE A 173 15.48 -5.69 7.45
CA PHE A 173 14.10 -5.66 6.98
C PHE A 173 13.97 -6.00 5.49
N ALA A 174 14.95 -5.67 4.65
CA ALA A 174 14.93 -5.99 3.23
C ALA A 174 14.91 -7.51 2.96
N PRO A 175 15.85 -8.34 3.49
CA PRO A 175 15.78 -9.78 3.29
C PRO A 175 14.53 -10.40 3.93
N MET A 176 14.10 -9.90 5.10
CA MET A 176 12.88 -10.34 5.77
C MET A 176 11.64 -10.12 4.88
N ALA A 177 11.51 -8.95 4.26
CA ALA A 177 10.40 -8.64 3.35
C ALA A 177 10.43 -9.54 2.10
N VAL A 178 11.62 -9.81 1.55
CA VAL A 178 11.77 -10.72 0.40
C VAL A 178 11.36 -12.15 0.77
N ASP A 179 11.80 -12.66 1.92
CA ASP A 179 11.42 -14.00 2.40
C ASP A 179 9.93 -14.11 2.68
N ALA A 180 9.33 -13.08 3.28
CA ALA A 180 7.89 -13.02 3.50
C ALA A 180 7.10 -13.07 2.18
N MET A 181 7.53 -12.30 1.17
CA MET A 181 6.87 -12.28 -0.13
C MET A 181 7.04 -13.58 -0.91
N GLN A 182 8.22 -14.21 -0.84
CA GLN A 182 8.46 -15.51 -1.47
C GLN A 182 7.64 -16.62 -0.80
N ALA A 183 7.45 -16.57 0.52
CA ALA A 183 6.62 -17.52 1.24
C ALA A 183 5.15 -17.47 0.79
N VAL A 184 4.57 -16.27 0.64
CA VAL A 184 3.15 -16.11 0.27
C VAL A 184 2.86 -16.32 -1.23
N LYS A 185 3.81 -16.88 -1.99
CA LYS A 185 3.63 -17.17 -3.43
C LYS A 185 2.42 -18.08 -3.63
N THR A 186 1.44 -17.60 -4.41
CA THR A 186 0.26 -18.40 -4.79
C THR A 186 0.17 -18.55 -6.30
N ILE A 187 -0.24 -19.73 -6.75
CA ILE A 187 -0.52 -19.99 -8.16
C ILE A 187 -2.04 -20.01 -8.30
N ASN A 188 -2.57 -19.15 -9.18
CA ASN A 188 -4.00 -19.20 -9.52
C ASN A 188 -4.30 -20.44 -10.36
N LEU A 189 -5.59 -20.80 -10.45
CA LEU A 189 -6.09 -21.88 -11.33
C LEU A 189 -5.65 -21.73 -12.80
N ARG A 190 -5.28 -20.52 -13.25
CA ARG A 190 -4.79 -20.22 -14.61
C ARG A 190 -3.28 -20.38 -14.79
N GLY A 191 -2.54 -20.78 -13.76
CA GLY A 191 -1.08 -20.88 -13.79
C GLY A 191 -0.34 -19.56 -13.51
N ASP A 192 -1.05 -18.43 -13.43
CA ASP A 192 -0.45 -17.14 -13.07
C ASP A 192 0.04 -17.13 -11.63
N ILE A 193 1.31 -16.78 -11.44
CA ILE A 193 1.92 -16.56 -10.13
C ILE A 193 1.45 -15.20 -9.63
N LYS A 194 0.82 -15.16 -8.45
CA LYS A 194 0.45 -13.93 -7.76
C LYS A 194 1.00 -13.91 -6.34
N TYR A 195 1.37 -12.70 -5.93
CA TYR A 195 1.91 -12.41 -4.61
C TYR A 195 0.95 -11.51 -3.83
N PRO A 196 0.08 -12.06 -2.98
CA PRO A 196 -0.86 -11.29 -2.18
C PRO A 196 -0.16 -10.59 -1.02
N VAL A 197 0.05 -9.27 -1.11
CA VAL A 197 0.65 -8.45 -0.02
C VAL A 197 -0.14 -8.59 1.29
N LYS A 198 -1.47 -8.55 1.23
CA LYS A 198 -2.35 -8.72 2.39
C LYS A 198 -2.25 -10.11 3.06
N ALA A 199 -1.59 -11.09 2.44
CA ALA A 199 -1.40 -12.40 3.06
C ALA A 199 -0.28 -12.37 4.11
N VAL A 200 0.68 -11.44 4.01
CA VAL A 200 1.66 -11.21 5.05
C VAL A 200 0.96 -10.49 6.19
N ASN A 201 0.95 -11.09 7.38
CA ASN A 201 0.40 -10.42 8.55
C ASN A 201 1.47 -9.57 9.21
N VAL A 202 1.18 -8.30 9.46
CA VAL A 202 2.08 -7.40 10.18
C VAL A 202 1.45 -7.11 11.53
N LEU A 203 2.17 -7.47 12.59
CA LEU A 203 1.76 -7.19 13.96
C LEU A 203 2.68 -6.15 14.56
N LYS A 204 2.11 -5.28 15.39
CA LYS A 204 2.82 -4.22 16.10
C LYS A 204 2.88 -4.59 17.58
N ALA A 205 4.08 -4.58 18.15
CA ALA A 205 4.28 -4.78 19.58
C ALA A 205 5.36 -3.81 20.06
N HIS A 206 4.98 -2.79 20.83
CA HIS A 206 5.93 -1.82 21.36
C HIS A 206 6.91 -2.46 22.35
N GLY A 207 8.11 -1.88 22.45
CA GLY A 207 9.20 -2.32 23.31
C GLY A 207 10.33 -3.03 22.56
N ARG A 208 11.51 -3.04 23.21
CA ARG A 208 12.81 -3.47 22.65
C ARG A 208 13.23 -2.68 21.40
N SER A 209 14.30 -3.12 20.74
CA SER A 209 14.83 -2.48 19.53
C SER A 209 14.08 -2.93 18.27
N ALA A 210 14.05 -2.08 17.24
CA ALA A 210 13.54 -2.43 15.92
C ALA A 210 14.24 -3.64 15.30
N ARG A 211 15.54 -3.82 15.59
CA ARG A 211 16.33 -4.98 15.15
C ARG A 211 15.90 -6.31 15.75
N GLU A 212 15.14 -6.29 16.85
CA GLU A 212 14.57 -7.49 17.47
C GLU A 212 13.20 -7.87 16.90
N SER A 213 12.79 -7.26 15.77
CA SER A 213 11.59 -7.66 15.04
C SER A 213 11.71 -9.12 14.57
N LEU A 214 10.61 -9.85 14.72
CA LEU A 214 10.59 -11.31 14.51
C LEU A 214 9.94 -11.62 13.16
N PHE A 215 10.64 -12.43 12.36
CA PHE A 215 10.07 -13.09 11.20
C PHE A 215 9.55 -14.47 11.60
N VAL A 216 8.25 -14.69 11.43
CA VAL A 216 7.60 -15.96 11.73
C VAL A 216 7.26 -16.65 10.42
N GLN A 217 7.89 -17.82 10.20
CA GLN A 217 7.54 -18.74 9.12
C GLN A 217 6.21 -19.44 9.44
N GLY A 218 5.14 -18.69 9.26
CA GLY A 218 3.77 -19.09 9.55
C GLY A 218 2.87 -17.89 9.79
N TYR A 219 1.82 -18.10 10.58
CA TYR A 219 0.83 -17.07 10.85
C TYR A 219 0.86 -16.67 12.33
N ALA A 220 1.01 -15.37 12.59
CA ALA A 220 0.92 -14.79 13.92
C ALA A 220 -0.47 -14.17 14.11
N LEU A 221 -1.12 -14.45 15.23
CA LEU A 221 -2.45 -13.97 15.57
C LEU A 221 -2.38 -13.15 16.86
N ASN A 222 -2.89 -11.92 16.83
CA ASN A 222 -3.04 -11.09 18.04
C ASN A 222 -4.32 -11.45 18.79
N CYS A 223 -4.30 -12.63 19.40
CA CYS A 223 -5.35 -13.13 20.28
C CYS A 223 -4.70 -13.92 21.42
N THR A 224 -5.34 -13.91 22.57
CA THR A 224 -4.93 -14.72 23.73
C THR A 224 -5.72 -16.02 23.78
N VAL A 225 -5.18 -17.01 24.48
CA VAL A 225 -5.97 -18.21 24.84
C VAL A 225 -7.20 -17.81 25.66
N ALA A 226 -8.30 -18.54 25.48
CA ALA A 226 -9.56 -18.20 26.12
C ALA A 226 -9.57 -18.45 27.63
N SER A 227 -8.77 -19.42 28.11
CA SER A 227 -8.56 -19.70 29.54
C SER A 227 -7.07 -19.90 29.84
N GLN A 228 -6.60 -19.38 30.97
CA GLN A 228 -5.22 -19.52 31.42
C GLN A 228 -4.85 -20.96 31.81
N ALA A 229 -5.85 -21.81 32.10
CA ALA A 229 -5.64 -23.22 32.41
C ALA A 229 -5.32 -24.08 31.16
N MET A 230 -5.45 -23.51 29.95
CA MET A 230 -5.13 -24.20 28.70
C MET A 230 -3.61 -24.28 28.51
N LYS A 231 -3.16 -25.29 27.76
CA LYS A 231 -1.76 -25.42 27.37
C LYS A 231 -1.36 -24.27 26.46
N LYS A 232 -0.20 -23.67 26.69
CA LYS A 232 0.32 -22.57 25.85
C LYS A 232 1.14 -23.05 24.63
N ARG A 233 1.44 -24.34 24.54
CA ARG A 233 2.24 -24.93 23.46
C ARG A 233 1.71 -26.30 23.06
N ILE A 234 1.52 -26.51 21.76
CA ILE A 234 1.12 -27.78 21.15
C ILE A 234 2.01 -28.07 19.94
N VAL A 235 2.59 -29.28 19.90
CA VAL A 235 3.34 -29.81 18.74
C VAL A 235 2.43 -30.75 17.97
N GLY A 236 2.46 -30.70 16.63
CA GLY A 236 1.56 -31.45 15.75
C GLY A 236 0.12 -30.95 15.84
N ALA A 237 -0.07 -29.65 15.62
CA ALA A 237 -1.37 -29.01 15.81
C ALA A 237 -2.35 -29.36 14.68
N LYS A 238 -3.52 -29.88 15.08
CA LYS A 238 -4.71 -29.98 14.23
C LYS A 238 -5.64 -28.81 14.53
N ILE A 239 -5.82 -27.92 13.56
CA ILE A 239 -6.45 -26.62 13.74
C ILE A 239 -7.87 -26.63 13.15
N ALA A 240 -8.88 -26.37 13.97
CA ALA A 240 -10.25 -26.14 13.55
C ALA A 240 -10.52 -24.63 13.42
N CYS A 241 -10.93 -24.17 12.24
CA CYS A 241 -11.30 -22.78 11.98
C CYS A 241 -12.84 -22.67 11.92
N LEU A 242 -13.44 -22.00 12.90
CA LEU A 242 -14.90 -21.95 13.07
C LEU A 242 -15.43 -20.51 12.96
N ASP A 243 -16.55 -20.33 12.27
CA ASP A 243 -17.32 -19.09 12.25
C ASP A 243 -18.62 -19.21 13.06
N ILE A 244 -18.60 -20.09 14.07
CA ILE A 244 -19.73 -20.43 14.94
C ILE A 244 -19.41 -19.96 16.37
N ASN A 245 -20.44 -19.53 17.10
CA ASN A 245 -20.33 -19.22 18.52
C ASN A 245 -20.51 -20.49 19.36
N LEU A 246 -19.62 -20.68 20.33
CA LEU A 246 -19.68 -21.78 21.29
C LEU A 246 -20.21 -21.24 22.61
N GLN A 247 -21.46 -20.78 22.56
CA GLN A 247 -22.17 -20.22 23.70
C GLN A 247 -23.44 -21.03 23.97
N LYS A 248 -24.06 -20.83 25.13
CA LYS A 248 -25.37 -21.42 25.44
C LYS A 248 -26.34 -21.08 24.31
N ALA A 249 -26.92 -22.12 23.71
CA ALA A 249 -27.82 -21.97 22.58
C ALA A 249 -29.05 -21.21 23.05
N ARG A 250 -29.28 -20.01 22.51
CA ARG A 250 -30.56 -19.32 22.67
C ARG A 250 -31.48 -19.75 21.54
N MET A 251 -32.74 -19.95 21.87
CA MET A 251 -33.77 -20.18 20.86
C MET A 251 -33.85 -19.00 19.88
N GLN A 252 -34.25 -19.29 18.64
CA GLN A 252 -34.42 -18.26 17.63
C GLN A 252 -35.51 -17.26 18.02
N LEU A 253 -35.39 -16.02 17.56
CA LEU A 253 -36.40 -14.98 17.75
C LEU A 253 -37.76 -15.48 17.23
N GLY A 254 -38.78 -15.44 18.09
CA GLY A 254 -40.14 -15.90 17.78
C GLY A 254 -40.53 -17.25 18.39
N VAL A 255 -39.59 -17.98 19.01
CA VAL A 255 -39.91 -19.19 19.78
C VAL A 255 -40.20 -18.80 21.23
N GLN A 256 -41.43 -19.04 21.69
CA GLN A 256 -41.81 -18.92 23.10
C GLN A 256 -41.92 -20.31 23.71
N ILE A 257 -41.18 -20.53 24.79
CA ILE A 257 -41.24 -21.78 25.55
C ILE A 257 -42.33 -21.63 26.61
N LEU A 258 -43.44 -22.34 26.45
CA LEU A 258 -44.49 -22.49 27.45
C LEU A 258 -44.22 -23.78 28.22
N VAL A 259 -44.15 -23.69 29.54
CA VAL A 259 -43.83 -24.81 30.42
C VAL A 259 -44.97 -24.95 31.44
N ASP A 260 -45.67 -26.08 31.41
CA ASP A 260 -46.77 -26.39 32.33
C ASP A 260 -46.28 -27.12 33.60
N ASP A 261 -45.16 -27.85 33.51
CA ASP A 261 -44.55 -28.60 34.63
C ASP A 261 -43.19 -27.99 35.04
N PRO A 262 -42.99 -27.58 36.30
CA PRO A 262 -41.71 -27.09 36.82
C PRO A 262 -40.49 -27.98 36.55
N ASN A 263 -40.66 -29.31 36.48
CA ASN A 263 -39.54 -30.24 36.25
C ASN A 263 -38.94 -30.10 34.84
N GLN A 264 -39.78 -29.82 33.84
CA GLN A 264 -39.34 -29.62 32.46
C GLN A 264 -38.46 -28.37 32.31
N LEU A 265 -38.62 -27.38 33.19
CA LEU A 265 -37.82 -26.17 33.18
C LEU A 265 -36.33 -26.47 33.47
N GLU A 266 -36.04 -27.43 34.34
CA GLU A 266 -34.66 -27.87 34.57
C GLU A 266 -34.09 -28.65 33.37
N GLU A 267 -34.88 -29.52 32.76
CA GLU A 267 -34.46 -30.30 31.59
C GLU A 267 -34.15 -29.41 30.39
N ILE A 268 -34.99 -28.41 30.13
CA ILE A 268 -34.78 -27.44 29.05
C ILE A 268 -33.47 -26.66 29.28
N ARG A 269 -33.23 -26.18 30.50
CA ARG A 269 -31.97 -25.48 30.85
C ARG A 269 -30.74 -26.37 30.70
N LYS A 270 -30.85 -27.66 31.04
CA LYS A 270 -29.77 -28.64 30.82
C LYS A 270 -29.55 -28.88 29.32
N ARG A 271 -30.62 -29.03 28.54
CA ARG A 271 -30.56 -29.29 27.10
C ARG A 271 -29.93 -28.13 26.33
N GLU A 272 -30.24 -26.88 26.67
CA GLU A 272 -29.61 -25.69 26.06
C GLU A 272 -28.08 -25.69 26.18
N ALA A 273 -27.56 -26.14 27.32
CA ALA A 273 -26.12 -26.27 27.55
C ALA A 273 -25.56 -27.50 26.82
N GLU A 274 -26.29 -28.62 26.86
CA GLU A 274 -25.87 -29.89 26.28
C GLU A 274 -25.72 -29.83 24.75
N ILE A 275 -26.59 -29.11 24.04
CA ILE A 275 -26.48 -28.90 22.58
C ILE A 275 -25.10 -28.35 22.20
N THR A 276 -24.60 -27.36 22.94
CA THR A 276 -23.28 -26.77 22.66
C THR A 276 -22.15 -27.72 23.06
N LEU A 277 -22.31 -28.48 24.15
CA LEU A 277 -21.33 -29.48 24.57
C LEU A 277 -21.21 -30.64 23.57
N GLU A 278 -22.32 -31.11 23.00
CA GLU A 278 -22.34 -32.14 21.95
C GLU A 278 -21.53 -31.70 20.72
N ARG A 279 -21.69 -30.45 20.29
CA ARG A 279 -20.90 -29.87 19.19
C ARG A 279 -19.40 -29.86 19.49
N ILE A 280 -19.02 -29.46 20.69
CA ILE A 280 -17.61 -29.43 21.13
C ILE A 280 -17.03 -30.84 21.16
N ARG A 281 -17.77 -31.81 21.71
CA ARG A 281 -17.34 -33.22 21.73
C ARG A 281 -17.12 -33.77 20.33
N LYS A 282 -17.95 -33.40 19.35
CA LYS A 282 -17.74 -33.79 17.94
C LYS A 282 -16.46 -33.18 17.35
N ILE A 283 -16.17 -31.91 17.63
CA ILE A 283 -14.94 -31.23 17.18
C ILE A 283 -13.70 -31.90 17.81
N LEU A 284 -13.76 -32.20 19.11
CA LEU A 284 -12.68 -32.88 19.84
C LEU A 284 -12.50 -34.34 19.37
N ALA A 285 -13.59 -35.05 19.08
CA ALA A 285 -13.57 -36.42 18.57
C ALA A 285 -12.92 -36.54 17.18
N ALA A 286 -13.03 -35.50 16.36
CA ALA A 286 -12.29 -35.39 15.10
C ALA A 286 -10.77 -35.21 15.31
N GLY A 287 -10.34 -34.95 16.55
CA GLY A 287 -8.95 -34.79 16.94
C GLY A 287 -8.43 -33.35 16.83
N ALA A 288 -9.29 -32.35 16.95
CA ALA A 288 -8.86 -30.95 16.96
C ALA A 288 -8.09 -30.63 18.25
N ASN A 289 -6.84 -30.16 18.11
CA ASN A 289 -6.01 -29.75 19.24
C ASN A 289 -6.00 -28.23 19.43
N VAL A 290 -6.30 -27.47 18.38
CA VAL A 290 -6.40 -26.00 18.39
C VAL A 290 -7.72 -25.62 17.74
N VAL A 291 -8.54 -24.84 18.44
CA VAL A 291 -9.84 -24.38 17.99
C VAL A 291 -9.84 -22.86 17.95
N LEU A 292 -10.01 -22.30 16.76
CA LEU A 292 -10.08 -20.87 16.53
C LEU A 292 -11.51 -20.51 16.13
N THR A 293 -12.14 -19.58 16.84
CA THR A 293 -13.50 -19.12 16.51
C THR A 293 -13.58 -17.61 16.32
N THR A 294 -14.32 -17.18 15.29
CA THR A 294 -14.61 -15.76 15.05
C THR A 294 -15.46 -15.15 16.16
N LYS A 295 -16.24 -15.97 16.88
CA LYS A 295 -17.22 -15.53 17.86
C LYS A 295 -16.76 -15.86 19.29
N GLY A 296 -17.64 -15.61 20.27
CA GLY A 296 -17.38 -15.92 21.67
C GLY A 296 -17.43 -17.41 21.99
N ILE A 297 -16.75 -17.79 23.08
CA ILE A 297 -16.85 -19.08 23.73
C ILE A 297 -17.27 -18.82 25.19
N ASP A 298 -18.28 -19.54 25.68
CA ASP A 298 -18.74 -19.46 27.07
C ASP A 298 -17.86 -20.30 28.00
N ASP A 299 -17.78 -19.93 29.28
CA ASP A 299 -16.89 -20.57 30.26
C ASP A 299 -17.21 -22.06 30.49
N LEU A 300 -18.49 -22.45 30.39
CA LEU A 300 -18.91 -23.86 30.44
C LEU A 300 -18.20 -24.69 29.36
N CYS A 301 -18.11 -24.13 28.14
CA CYS A 301 -17.49 -24.77 26.99
C CYS A 301 -15.97 -24.82 27.12
N LEU A 302 -15.36 -23.80 27.76
CA LEU A 302 -13.92 -23.74 27.99
C LEU A 302 -13.42 -24.89 28.87
N LYS A 303 -14.24 -25.36 29.82
CA LYS A 303 -13.86 -26.47 30.71
C LYS A 303 -13.58 -27.76 29.93
N GLU A 304 -14.42 -28.11 28.97
CA GLU A 304 -14.23 -29.31 28.13
C GLU A 304 -12.93 -29.22 27.30
N PHE A 305 -12.61 -28.03 26.78
CA PHE A 305 -11.34 -27.82 26.06
C PHE A 305 -10.12 -27.96 26.98
N VAL A 306 -10.20 -27.48 28.22
CA VAL A 306 -9.13 -27.64 29.22
C VAL A 306 -8.92 -29.10 29.59
N GLU A 307 -10.00 -29.85 29.86
CA GLU A 307 -9.94 -31.28 30.20
C GLU A 307 -9.40 -32.12 29.04
N ALA A 308 -9.78 -31.80 27.81
CA ALA A 308 -9.22 -32.42 26.60
C ALA A 308 -7.78 -31.98 26.28
N GLY A 309 -7.28 -30.94 26.96
CA GLY A 309 -5.94 -30.38 26.73
C GLY A 309 -5.78 -29.65 25.39
N ALA A 310 -6.87 -29.13 24.81
CA ALA A 310 -6.90 -28.37 23.58
C ALA A 310 -6.79 -26.85 23.82
N ILE A 311 -6.22 -26.12 22.86
CA ILE A 311 -6.21 -24.66 22.86
C ILE A 311 -7.51 -24.16 22.22
N ALA A 312 -8.22 -23.27 22.90
CA ALA A 312 -9.35 -22.54 22.31
C ALA A 312 -9.07 -21.03 22.30
N VAL A 313 -9.36 -20.40 21.17
CA VAL A 313 -9.20 -18.96 20.95
C VAL A 313 -10.54 -18.38 20.50
N ARG A 314 -10.94 -17.29 21.13
CA ARG A 314 -12.22 -16.62 20.91
C ARG A 314 -12.02 -15.29 20.19
N ARG A 315 -13.04 -14.86 19.44
CA ARG A 315 -13.12 -13.53 18.78
C ARG A 315 -11.97 -13.23 17.82
N CYS A 316 -11.53 -14.22 17.04
CA CYS A 316 -10.54 -13.99 15.98
C CYS A 316 -11.15 -13.18 14.83
N ARG A 317 -10.35 -12.39 14.11
CA ARG A 317 -10.82 -11.74 12.88
C ARG A 317 -11.11 -12.79 11.81
N LYS A 318 -12.26 -12.66 11.15
CA LYS A 318 -12.70 -13.60 10.10
C LYS A 318 -11.73 -13.68 8.93
N GLU A 319 -11.10 -12.56 8.57
CA GLU A 319 -10.10 -12.52 7.50
C GLU A 319 -8.86 -13.35 7.83
N ASP A 320 -8.40 -13.27 9.09
CA ASP A 320 -7.23 -14.00 9.58
C ASP A 320 -7.51 -15.50 9.61
N LEU A 321 -8.70 -15.91 10.07
CA LEU A 321 -9.11 -17.31 10.05
C LEU A 321 -9.16 -17.91 8.64
N ARG A 322 -9.61 -17.14 7.64
CA ARG A 322 -9.56 -17.59 6.23
C ARG A 322 -8.12 -17.82 5.76
N ARG A 323 -7.19 -16.95 6.17
CA ARG A 323 -5.77 -17.07 5.82
C ARG A 323 -5.13 -18.28 6.51
N ILE A 324 -5.42 -18.47 7.81
CA ILE A 324 -4.94 -19.63 8.58
C ILE A 324 -5.50 -20.93 7.99
N ALA A 325 -6.80 -20.99 7.69
CA ALA A 325 -7.41 -22.16 7.05
C ALA A 325 -6.70 -22.49 5.72
N LYS A 326 -6.47 -21.49 4.86
CA LYS A 326 -5.74 -21.69 3.60
C LYS A 326 -4.28 -22.14 3.80
N ALA A 327 -3.57 -21.58 4.79
CA ALA A 327 -2.17 -21.92 5.08
C ALA A 327 -2.03 -23.36 5.59
N THR A 328 -2.94 -23.75 6.48
CA THR A 328 -2.95 -25.06 7.16
C THR A 328 -3.64 -26.17 6.36
N GLY A 329 -4.34 -25.83 5.28
CA GLY A 329 -5.15 -26.75 4.47
C GLY A 329 -6.54 -27.06 5.05
N GLY A 330 -6.93 -26.38 6.13
CA GLY A 330 -8.25 -26.52 6.74
C GLY A 330 -9.34 -25.73 6.01
N GLN A 331 -10.59 -25.92 6.44
CA GLN A 331 -11.73 -25.16 5.94
C GLN A 331 -12.32 -24.27 7.03
N LEU A 332 -12.79 -23.07 6.65
CA LEU A 332 -13.54 -22.21 7.56
C LEU A 332 -14.98 -22.70 7.63
N ILE A 333 -15.38 -23.26 8.76
CA ILE A 333 -16.71 -23.84 8.94
C ILE A 333 -17.69 -22.81 9.47
N ALA A 334 -18.72 -22.48 8.69
CA ALA A 334 -19.80 -21.59 9.10
C ALA A 334 -20.96 -22.31 9.81
N SER A 335 -21.19 -23.58 9.50
CA SER A 335 -22.19 -24.44 10.13
C SER A 335 -21.68 -25.88 10.19
N MET A 336 -22.01 -26.60 11.27
CA MET A 336 -21.65 -28.02 11.43
C MET A 336 -22.67 -28.98 10.79
N ALA A 337 -23.66 -28.45 10.07
CA ALA A 337 -24.66 -29.26 9.39
C ALA A 337 -24.09 -29.86 8.10
N ASN A 338 -24.23 -31.18 7.95
CA ASN A 338 -23.95 -31.88 6.71
C ASN A 338 -25.14 -31.83 5.74
N LEU A 339 -24.93 -32.28 4.49
CA LEU A 339 -25.96 -32.38 3.45
C LEU A 339 -27.21 -33.17 3.87
N ASN A 340 -27.05 -34.10 4.81
CA ASN A 340 -28.13 -34.95 5.34
C ASN A 340 -28.90 -34.30 6.50
N GLY A 341 -28.52 -33.09 6.94
CA GLY A 341 -29.12 -32.40 8.08
C GLY A 341 -28.53 -32.77 9.44
N ASP A 342 -27.67 -33.79 9.50
CA ASP A 342 -26.98 -34.19 10.73
C ASP A 342 -25.80 -33.26 11.06
N GLU A 343 -25.58 -33.01 12.35
CA GLU A 343 -24.40 -32.28 12.81
C GLU A 343 -23.22 -33.24 12.94
N THR A 344 -22.24 -33.16 12.03
CA THR A 344 -21.00 -33.94 12.11
C THR A 344 -19.79 -33.07 11.81
N PHE A 345 -18.65 -33.41 12.39
CA PHE A 345 -17.40 -32.71 12.14
C PHE A 345 -16.38 -33.70 11.60
N GLU A 346 -16.02 -33.55 10.33
CA GLU A 346 -15.07 -34.45 9.69
C GLU A 346 -13.61 -34.02 9.94
N PRO A 347 -12.68 -34.98 10.08
CA PRO A 347 -11.25 -34.68 10.15
C PRO A 347 -10.71 -33.97 8.89
N SER A 348 -11.41 -34.08 7.76
CA SER A 348 -11.09 -33.42 6.48
C SER A 348 -11.10 -31.89 6.59
N TYR A 349 -11.85 -31.33 7.54
CA TYR A 349 -11.94 -29.89 7.74
C TYR A 349 -10.78 -29.30 8.57
N LEU A 350 -10.01 -30.16 9.24
CA LEU A 350 -8.92 -29.74 10.12
C LEU A 350 -7.69 -29.34 9.30
N GLY A 351 -7.14 -28.17 9.64
CA GLY A 351 -5.83 -27.74 9.19
C GLY A 351 -4.72 -28.46 9.97
N THR A 352 -3.52 -28.52 9.39
CA THR A 352 -2.33 -29.08 10.05
C THR A 352 -1.19 -28.08 10.11
N ALA A 353 -0.53 -28.01 11.27
CA ALA A 353 0.66 -27.19 11.50
C ALA A 353 1.65 -27.93 12.43
N ASP A 354 2.94 -27.60 12.33
CA ASP A 354 3.99 -28.26 13.10
C ASP A 354 3.94 -27.88 14.58
N GLU A 355 3.77 -26.59 14.89
CA GLU A 355 3.54 -26.16 16.27
C GLU A 355 2.65 -24.90 16.36
N VAL A 356 1.88 -24.84 17.45
CA VAL A 356 1.14 -23.64 17.86
C VAL A 356 1.61 -23.26 19.26
N VAL A 357 2.16 -22.06 19.38
CA VAL A 357 2.76 -21.54 20.62
C VAL A 357 2.16 -20.18 20.93
N GLN A 358 1.76 -19.97 22.17
CA GLN A 358 1.49 -18.64 22.68
C GLN A 358 2.77 -18.08 23.30
N GLU A 359 3.32 -17.04 22.70
CA GLU A 359 4.50 -16.33 23.19
C GLU A 359 4.09 -14.94 23.67
N ARG A 360 4.68 -14.50 24.80
CA ARG A 360 4.51 -13.13 25.28
C ARG A 360 5.57 -12.26 24.64
N ILE A 361 5.15 -11.30 23.82
CA ILE A 361 6.02 -10.35 23.14
C ILE A 361 5.70 -8.97 23.73
N SER A 362 6.55 -8.52 24.66
CA SER A 362 6.30 -7.34 25.51
C SER A 362 5.12 -7.55 26.45
N ASP A 363 4.10 -6.69 26.37
CA ASP A 363 2.88 -6.77 27.16
C ASP A 363 1.78 -7.57 26.47
N ASP A 364 1.90 -7.79 25.15
CA ASP A 364 0.94 -8.57 24.38
C ASP A 364 1.30 -10.07 24.38
N GLU A 365 0.27 -10.92 24.43
CA GLU A 365 0.42 -12.36 24.20
C GLU A 365 -0.07 -12.69 22.78
N LEU A 366 0.83 -13.20 21.95
CA LEU A 366 0.57 -13.54 20.55
C LEU A 366 0.56 -15.06 20.36
N ILE A 367 -0.34 -15.55 19.52
CA ILE A 367 -0.36 -16.96 19.12
C ILE A 367 0.38 -17.09 17.79
N LEU A 368 1.47 -17.85 17.80
CA LEU A 368 2.30 -18.15 16.65
C LEU A 368 1.99 -19.56 16.15
N ILE A 369 1.51 -19.66 14.92
CA ILE A 369 1.28 -20.91 14.20
C ILE A 369 2.47 -21.08 13.26
N LYS A 370 3.40 -21.99 13.57
CA LYS A 370 4.63 -22.22 12.81
C LYS A 370 4.54 -23.53 12.01
N GLY A 371 5.16 -23.56 10.83
CA GLY A 371 5.26 -24.77 10.00
C GLY A 371 3.92 -25.22 9.42
N THR A 372 3.33 -24.40 8.55
CA THR A 372 2.06 -24.73 7.87
C THR A 372 2.30 -25.59 6.62
N LYS A 373 1.56 -26.69 6.45
CA LYS A 373 1.85 -27.70 5.41
C LYS A 373 1.53 -27.32 3.96
N VAL A 374 0.50 -26.50 3.71
CA VAL A 374 -0.07 -26.36 2.35
C VAL A 374 0.43 -25.10 1.65
N VAL A 375 0.28 -23.95 2.31
CA VAL A 375 0.78 -22.68 1.80
C VAL A 375 1.63 -22.05 2.87
N ASN A 376 2.85 -21.67 2.53
CA ASN A 376 3.70 -20.93 3.43
C ASN A 376 3.03 -19.56 3.69
N SER A 377 2.62 -19.35 4.94
CA SER A 377 2.23 -18.04 5.41
C SER A 377 3.43 -17.37 6.04
N ALA A 378 3.47 -16.04 6.00
CA ALA A 378 4.52 -15.27 6.63
C ALA A 378 3.88 -14.20 7.51
N SER A 379 4.47 -14.00 8.69
CA SER A 379 4.09 -12.91 9.57
C SER A 379 5.33 -12.20 10.06
N ILE A 380 5.24 -10.88 10.16
CA ILE A 380 6.30 -10.02 10.65
C ILE A 380 5.77 -9.33 11.90
N VAL A 381 6.48 -9.50 13.01
CA VAL A 381 6.18 -8.80 14.26
C VAL A 381 7.16 -7.64 14.40
N LEU A 382 6.66 -6.43 14.21
CA LEU A 382 7.41 -5.19 14.32
C LEU A 382 7.55 -4.78 15.79
N ARG A 383 8.79 -4.46 16.16
CA ARG A 383 9.19 -3.95 17.47
C ARG A 383 9.65 -2.51 17.31
N GLY A 384 9.39 -1.66 18.29
CA GLY A 384 9.65 -0.23 18.17
C GLY A 384 9.44 0.50 19.48
N ALA A 385 9.93 1.74 19.55
CA ALA A 385 9.92 2.51 20.80
C ALA A 385 8.49 2.92 21.23
N ASN A 386 7.65 3.33 20.27
CA ASN A 386 6.29 3.79 20.49
C ASN A 386 5.38 3.38 19.33
N ASP A 387 4.06 3.52 19.53
CA ASP A 387 3.07 3.14 18.51
C ASP A 387 3.17 4.02 17.25
N TYR A 388 3.51 5.30 17.39
CA TYR A 388 3.72 6.20 16.25
C TYR A 388 4.84 5.72 15.31
N MET A 389 5.96 5.26 15.87
CA MET A 389 7.04 4.65 15.09
C MET A 389 6.58 3.35 14.44
N LEU A 390 5.84 2.51 15.17
CA LEU A 390 5.34 1.23 14.66
C LEU A 390 4.35 1.40 13.51
N ASP A 391 3.48 2.41 13.57
CA ASP A 391 2.55 2.74 12.50
C ASP A 391 3.30 3.14 11.22
N GLU A 392 4.35 3.94 11.33
CA GLU A 392 5.17 4.30 10.18
C GLU A 392 6.02 3.12 9.68
N MET A 393 6.52 2.26 10.58
CA MET A 393 7.21 1.03 10.20
C MET A 393 6.28 0.07 9.44
N GLU A 394 5.02 -0.08 9.87
CA GLU A 394 4.01 -0.90 9.19
C GLU A 394 3.75 -0.39 7.78
N ARG A 395 3.56 0.92 7.60
CA ARG A 395 3.39 1.56 6.28
C ARG A 395 4.62 1.36 5.41
N ALA A 396 5.81 1.65 5.95
CA ALA A 396 7.07 1.47 5.24
C ALA A 396 7.28 0.03 4.75
N LEU A 397 6.93 -0.94 5.58
CA LEU A 397 6.99 -2.35 5.24
C LEU A 397 5.94 -2.71 4.17
N HIS A 398 4.70 -2.24 4.30
CA HIS A 398 3.64 -2.49 3.31
C HIS A 398 4.03 -2.01 1.91
N ASP A 399 4.60 -0.81 1.80
CA ASP A 399 5.07 -0.25 0.54
C ASP A 399 6.21 -1.11 -0.03
N THR A 400 7.16 -1.53 0.82
CA THR A 400 8.26 -2.39 0.40
C THR A 400 7.76 -3.75 -0.12
N LEU A 401 6.80 -4.38 0.57
CA LEU A 401 6.15 -5.61 0.14
C LEU A 401 5.44 -5.41 -1.22
N SER A 402 4.84 -4.25 -1.44
CA SER A 402 4.17 -3.88 -2.69
C SER A 402 5.16 -3.72 -3.85
N VAL A 403 6.29 -3.07 -3.63
CA VAL A 403 7.37 -2.95 -4.62
C VAL A 403 7.96 -4.31 -4.99
N ILE A 404 8.23 -5.16 -3.99
CA ILE A 404 8.74 -6.52 -4.22
C ILE A 404 7.73 -7.34 -5.05
N LYS A 405 6.43 -7.27 -4.72
CA LYS A 405 5.37 -7.89 -5.52
C LYS A 405 5.46 -7.45 -6.98
N ARG A 406 5.53 -6.14 -7.25
CA ARG A 406 5.57 -5.61 -8.63
C ARG A 406 6.83 -6.02 -9.36
N THR A 407 7.95 -6.11 -8.66
CA THR A 407 9.22 -6.59 -9.20
C THR A 407 9.14 -8.06 -9.59
N LEU A 408 8.55 -8.91 -8.75
CA LEU A 408 8.35 -10.34 -9.02
C LEU A 408 7.33 -10.60 -10.14
N GLU A 409 6.26 -9.82 -10.23
CA GLU A 409 5.23 -9.97 -11.28
C GLU A 409 5.72 -9.47 -12.66
N SER A 410 6.53 -8.41 -12.69
CA SER A 410 7.00 -7.80 -13.94
C SER A 410 8.36 -8.31 -14.43
N GLY A 411 9.18 -8.89 -13.54
CA GLY A 411 10.50 -9.44 -13.85
C GLY A 411 11.52 -8.41 -14.36
N THR A 412 11.24 -7.10 -14.23
CA THR A 412 12.08 -6.02 -14.78
C THR A 412 12.26 -4.86 -13.81
N VAL A 413 13.48 -4.32 -13.77
CA VAL A 413 13.90 -3.21 -12.91
C VAL A 413 14.66 -2.15 -13.71
N VAL A 414 14.68 -0.93 -13.20
CA VAL A 414 15.41 0.22 -13.75
C VAL A 414 16.27 0.87 -12.65
N PRO A 415 17.38 1.54 -13.01
CA PRO A 415 18.17 2.29 -12.04
C PRO A 415 17.36 3.46 -11.46
N GLY A 416 17.32 3.57 -10.13
CA GLY A 416 16.62 4.66 -9.43
C GLY A 416 17.46 5.93 -9.30
N GLY A 417 17.08 6.81 -8.37
CA GLY A 417 17.91 7.96 -7.95
C GLY A 417 18.09 9.06 -9.00
N GLY A 418 17.04 9.35 -9.79
CA GLY A 418 17.05 10.42 -10.80
C GLY A 418 17.69 10.04 -12.14
N ALA A 419 18.17 8.80 -12.28
CA ALA A 419 18.79 8.29 -13.51
C ALA A 419 17.79 8.20 -14.67
N VAL A 420 16.62 7.59 -14.42
CA VAL A 420 15.55 7.42 -15.42
C VAL A 420 15.04 8.76 -15.89
N GLU A 421 14.76 9.69 -14.97
CA GLU A 421 14.20 11.00 -15.28
C GLU A 421 15.17 11.83 -16.13
N SER A 422 16.47 11.75 -15.84
CA SER A 422 17.51 12.46 -16.58
C SER A 422 17.78 11.85 -17.95
N ALA A 423 17.79 10.52 -18.05
CA ALA A 423 17.90 9.83 -19.34
C ALA A 423 16.70 10.15 -20.25
N LEU A 424 15.48 10.12 -19.71
CA LEU A 424 14.26 10.49 -20.44
C LEU A 424 14.27 11.95 -20.88
N SER A 425 14.74 12.86 -20.02
CA SER A 425 14.85 14.28 -20.35
C SER A 425 15.71 14.50 -21.59
N ILE A 426 16.94 13.95 -21.63
CA ILE A 426 17.83 14.10 -22.78
C ILE A 426 17.28 13.42 -24.04
N TYR A 427 16.68 12.22 -23.89
CA TYR A 427 16.10 11.51 -25.03
C TYR A 427 14.97 12.32 -25.67
N LEU A 428 14.07 12.86 -24.86
CA LEU A 428 12.94 13.67 -25.32
C LEU A 428 13.37 15.03 -25.88
N GLU A 429 14.41 15.66 -25.32
CA GLU A 429 15.00 16.89 -25.89
C GLU A 429 15.52 16.64 -27.32
N ASN A 430 16.27 15.56 -27.52
CA ASN A 430 16.77 15.19 -28.85
C ASN A 430 15.60 14.83 -29.78
N PHE A 431 14.63 14.06 -29.30
CA PHE A 431 13.43 13.71 -30.06
C PHE A 431 12.63 14.95 -30.47
N ALA A 432 12.51 15.96 -29.60
CA ALA A 432 11.82 17.20 -29.90
C ALA A 432 12.44 17.91 -31.12
N THR A 433 13.78 17.89 -31.28
CA THR A 433 14.45 18.50 -32.44
C THR A 433 14.15 17.81 -33.77
N THR A 434 13.71 16.54 -33.76
CA THR A 434 13.31 15.84 -34.98
C THR A 434 11.93 16.28 -35.50
N LEU A 435 11.16 16.97 -34.67
CA LEU A 435 9.83 17.47 -34.99
C LEU A 435 9.90 18.98 -35.29
N GLY A 436 9.44 19.40 -36.47
CA GLY A 436 9.46 20.81 -36.88
C GLY A 436 8.21 21.63 -36.49
N SER A 437 7.31 21.08 -35.68
CA SER A 437 6.00 21.69 -35.36
C SER A 437 5.99 22.39 -33.99
N ARG A 438 4.93 23.16 -33.69
CA ARG A 438 4.67 23.76 -32.37
C ARG A 438 4.65 22.74 -31.23
N GLU A 439 4.41 21.47 -31.55
CA GLU A 439 4.49 20.35 -30.60
C GLU A 439 5.90 20.14 -30.02
N GLN A 440 6.95 20.59 -30.72
CA GLN A 440 8.33 20.57 -30.25
C GLN A 440 8.47 21.28 -28.89
N LEU A 441 7.84 22.46 -28.73
CA LEU A 441 7.90 23.23 -27.49
C LEU A 441 7.25 22.47 -26.33
N ALA A 442 6.13 21.79 -26.59
CA ALA A 442 5.47 20.98 -25.58
C ALA A 442 6.33 19.77 -25.17
N ILE A 443 6.99 19.10 -26.11
CA ILE A 443 7.85 17.95 -25.79
C ILE A 443 9.10 18.40 -25.00
N ALA A 444 9.69 19.54 -25.38
CA ALA A 444 10.83 20.11 -24.66
C ALA A 444 10.48 20.49 -23.21
N GLU A 445 9.29 21.07 -22.98
CA GLU A 445 8.82 21.37 -21.62
C GLU A 445 8.50 20.09 -20.83
N PHE A 446 7.96 19.05 -21.47
CA PHE A 446 7.76 17.74 -20.83
C PHE A 446 9.11 17.15 -20.37
N ALA A 447 10.12 17.19 -21.24
CA ALA A 447 11.48 16.74 -20.92
C ALA A 447 12.10 17.53 -19.75
N SER A 448 11.86 18.84 -19.70
CA SER A 448 12.31 19.72 -18.63
C SER A 448 11.57 19.47 -17.30
N ALA A 449 10.30 19.07 -17.35
CA ALA A 449 9.50 18.75 -16.17
C ALA A 449 10.07 17.54 -15.40
N LEU A 450 10.57 16.53 -16.11
CA LEU A 450 11.12 15.32 -15.49
C LEU A 450 12.35 15.61 -14.61
N LEU A 451 13.12 16.66 -14.93
CA LEU A 451 14.27 17.10 -14.13
C LEU A 451 13.87 17.67 -12.76
N SER A 452 12.58 17.85 -12.46
CA SER A 452 12.13 18.26 -11.12
C SER A 452 12.50 17.26 -10.03
N ILE A 453 12.47 15.95 -10.34
CA ILE A 453 12.82 14.87 -9.40
C ILE A 453 14.30 14.94 -8.99
N PRO A 454 15.29 14.84 -9.91
CA PRO A 454 16.71 14.91 -9.52
C PRO A 454 17.07 16.25 -8.88
N LYS A 455 16.45 17.36 -9.29
CA LYS A 455 16.63 18.66 -8.61
C LYS A 455 16.16 18.60 -7.17
N GLN A 456 14.94 18.10 -6.92
CA GLN A 456 14.39 18.04 -5.58
C GLN A 456 15.18 17.09 -4.67
N LEU A 457 15.64 15.95 -5.20
CA LEU A 457 16.52 15.03 -4.48
C LEU A 457 17.80 15.71 -3.99
N ALA A 458 18.47 16.49 -4.85
CA ALA A 458 19.68 17.22 -4.48
C ALA A 458 19.42 18.36 -3.49
N VAL A 459 18.29 19.07 -3.62
CA VAL A 459 17.88 20.13 -2.69
C VAL A 459 17.61 19.58 -1.29
N ASN A 460 16.90 18.45 -1.18
CA ASN A 460 16.63 17.81 0.11
C ASN A 460 17.93 17.29 0.77
N ALA A 461 18.93 16.94 -0.04
CA ALA A 461 20.27 16.57 0.44
C ALA A 461 21.15 17.77 0.85
N ALA A 462 20.66 19.01 0.73
CA ALA A 462 21.43 20.24 0.93
C ALA A 462 22.73 20.31 0.10
N LYS A 463 22.73 19.67 -1.08
CA LYS A 463 23.84 19.71 -2.05
C LYS A 463 23.54 20.71 -3.16
N ASP A 464 24.56 21.09 -3.93
CA ASP A 464 24.35 21.95 -5.11
C ASP A 464 23.62 21.17 -6.22
N SER A 465 22.31 21.38 -6.28
CA SER A 465 21.45 20.80 -7.31
C SER A 465 21.81 21.22 -8.73
N THR A 466 22.42 22.39 -8.93
CA THR A 466 22.78 22.89 -10.26
C THR A 466 23.97 22.13 -10.82
N GLU A 467 24.99 21.92 -10.00
CA GLU A 467 26.18 21.15 -10.37
C GLU A 467 25.83 19.68 -10.63
N LEU A 468 25.10 19.05 -9.71
CA LEU A 468 24.75 17.63 -9.80
C LEU A 468 23.87 17.31 -11.01
N VAL A 469 22.84 18.13 -11.26
CA VAL A 469 21.94 17.92 -12.40
C VAL A 469 22.67 18.21 -13.72
N ALA A 470 23.57 19.21 -13.76
CA ALA A 470 24.39 19.47 -14.94
C ALA A 470 25.32 18.30 -15.26
N LYS A 471 26.03 17.76 -14.25
CA LYS A 471 26.87 16.56 -14.38
C LYS A 471 26.05 15.38 -14.89
N LEU A 472 24.91 15.09 -14.24
CA LEU A 472 24.03 13.98 -14.61
C LEU A 472 23.57 14.09 -16.07
N ARG A 473 23.10 15.27 -16.50
CA ARG A 473 22.71 15.53 -17.90
C ARG A 473 23.88 15.32 -18.87
N SER A 474 25.09 15.75 -18.51
CA SER A 474 26.27 15.57 -19.36
C SER A 474 26.60 14.09 -19.60
N TYR A 475 26.52 13.26 -18.54
CA TYR A 475 26.74 11.82 -18.62
C TYR A 475 25.70 11.12 -19.48
N HIS A 476 24.41 11.39 -19.26
CA HIS A 476 23.34 10.77 -20.06
C HIS A 476 23.38 11.20 -21.53
N ASN A 477 23.74 12.45 -21.82
CA ASN A 477 23.91 12.93 -23.19
C ASN A 477 25.08 12.24 -23.90
N ALA A 478 26.22 12.08 -23.22
CA ALA A 478 27.33 11.30 -23.76
C ALA A 478 26.92 9.83 -24.01
N ALA A 479 26.19 9.23 -23.08
CA ALA A 479 25.75 7.83 -23.17
C ALA A 479 24.82 7.56 -24.36
N GLN A 480 23.91 8.49 -24.66
CA GLN A 480 22.95 8.34 -25.77
C GLN A 480 23.60 8.55 -27.14
N LYS A 481 24.69 9.34 -27.22
CA LYS A 481 25.45 9.55 -28.46
C LYS A 481 26.43 8.42 -28.76
N SER A 482 26.82 7.65 -27.75
CA SER A 482 27.78 6.56 -27.89
C SER A 482 27.18 5.33 -28.60
N PRO A 483 27.94 4.68 -29.51
CA PRO A 483 27.50 3.49 -30.22
C PRO A 483 27.35 2.27 -29.30
N HIS A 484 26.66 1.22 -29.78
CA HIS A 484 26.45 0.00 -29.01
C HIS A 484 27.80 -0.70 -28.76
N GLY A 485 28.16 -0.91 -27.49
CA GLY A 485 29.41 -1.53 -27.07
C GLY A 485 30.47 -0.57 -26.50
N ASP A 486 30.23 0.75 -26.57
CA ASP A 486 31.11 1.75 -25.94
C ASP A 486 30.93 1.69 -24.40
N PRO A 487 32.01 1.66 -23.60
CA PRO A 487 31.92 1.75 -22.13
C PRO A 487 31.12 2.97 -21.65
N LYS A 488 31.08 4.05 -22.41
CA LYS A 488 30.28 5.25 -22.08
C LYS A 488 28.77 4.99 -22.07
N LYS A 489 28.28 3.91 -22.68
CA LYS A 489 26.85 3.54 -22.61
C LYS A 489 26.42 3.12 -21.19
N ALA A 490 27.38 2.71 -20.34
CA ALA A 490 27.12 2.45 -18.92
C ALA A 490 26.64 3.70 -18.17
N PHE A 491 26.97 4.91 -18.65
CA PHE A 491 26.49 6.17 -18.07
C PHE A 491 24.96 6.35 -18.12
N LEU A 492 24.21 5.53 -18.88
CA LEU A 492 22.75 5.49 -18.77
C LEU A 492 22.25 5.03 -17.39
N ARG A 493 23.08 4.28 -16.66
CA ARG A 493 22.78 3.74 -15.33
C ARG A 493 23.17 4.67 -14.20
N TYR A 494 23.79 5.79 -14.54
CA TYR A 494 24.30 6.73 -13.55
C TYR A 494 23.14 7.53 -12.94
N GLY A 495 23.17 7.69 -11.63
CA GLY A 495 22.22 8.51 -10.89
C GLY A 495 22.90 9.27 -9.76
N LEU A 496 22.10 9.91 -8.92
CA LEU A 496 22.61 10.77 -7.85
C LEU A 496 22.96 9.96 -6.60
N ASP A 497 24.19 10.13 -6.12
CA ASP A 497 24.60 9.76 -4.76
C ASP A 497 24.48 10.99 -3.86
N LEU A 498 23.41 11.02 -3.07
CA LEU A 498 23.08 12.17 -2.22
C LEU A 498 23.97 12.25 -0.97
N LEU A 499 24.57 11.13 -0.53
CA LEU A 499 25.43 11.11 0.65
C LEU A 499 26.77 11.79 0.33
N ASN A 500 27.43 11.32 -0.74
CA ASN A 500 28.71 11.85 -1.17
C ASN A 500 28.55 13.16 -1.98
N GLY A 501 27.41 13.37 -2.62
CA GLY A 501 27.20 14.50 -3.53
C GLY A 501 27.93 14.29 -4.86
N GLU A 502 27.88 13.08 -5.40
CA GLU A 502 28.52 12.71 -6.67
C GLU A 502 27.55 11.94 -7.57
N VAL A 503 27.94 11.70 -8.82
CA VAL A 503 27.17 10.87 -9.76
C VAL A 503 27.85 9.50 -9.84
N ARG A 504 27.10 8.43 -9.63
CA ARG A 504 27.62 7.04 -9.62
C ARG A 504 26.71 6.08 -10.38
N ASP A 505 27.22 4.89 -10.70
CA ASP A 505 26.40 3.81 -11.28
C ASP A 505 25.45 3.22 -10.22
N ASN A 506 24.15 3.53 -10.37
CA ASN A 506 23.12 3.13 -9.43
C ASN A 506 22.78 1.64 -9.50
N VAL A 507 23.07 0.95 -10.60
CA VAL A 507 22.88 -0.51 -10.67
C VAL A 507 23.92 -1.22 -9.80
N THR A 508 25.18 -0.79 -9.87
CA THR A 508 26.25 -1.36 -9.02
C THR A 508 26.06 -1.03 -7.54
N ALA A 509 25.54 0.16 -7.24
CA ALA A 509 25.22 0.57 -5.87
C ALA A 509 23.94 -0.10 -5.32
N GLY A 510 23.20 -0.87 -6.13
CA GLY A 510 21.97 -1.54 -5.71
C GLY A 510 20.74 -0.62 -5.62
N VAL A 511 20.77 0.57 -6.21
CA VAL A 511 19.63 1.50 -6.25
C VAL A 511 18.74 1.15 -7.45
N LEU A 512 17.72 0.34 -7.20
CA LEU A 512 16.86 -0.24 -8.22
C LEU A 512 15.38 0.00 -7.90
N GLU A 513 14.60 0.29 -8.95
CA GLU A 513 13.15 0.48 -8.86
C GLU A 513 12.45 -0.39 -9.92
N PRO A 514 11.21 -0.86 -9.68
CA PRO A 514 10.49 -1.65 -10.66
C PRO A 514 10.10 -0.81 -11.89
N THR A 515 10.37 -1.34 -13.08
CA THR A 515 10.06 -0.70 -14.37
C THR A 515 8.58 -0.31 -14.46
N MET A 516 7.69 -1.19 -14.00
CA MET A 516 6.24 -0.95 -13.99
C MET A 516 5.85 0.29 -13.17
N GLY A 517 6.54 0.55 -12.06
CA GLY A 517 6.28 1.69 -11.19
C GLY A 517 6.48 3.02 -11.91
N LYS A 518 7.62 3.18 -12.59
CA LYS A 518 7.92 4.38 -13.40
C LYS A 518 6.95 4.56 -14.57
N VAL A 519 6.64 3.49 -15.31
CA VAL A 519 5.73 3.55 -16.46
C VAL A 519 4.34 4.01 -16.05
N LYS A 520 3.81 3.48 -14.95
CA LYS A 520 2.50 3.89 -14.42
C LYS A 520 2.53 5.31 -13.90
N SER A 521 3.56 5.67 -13.13
CA SER A 521 3.72 7.03 -12.59
C SER A 521 3.70 8.09 -13.69
N LEU A 522 4.44 7.89 -14.79
CA LEU A 522 4.46 8.83 -15.91
C LEU A 522 3.09 8.96 -16.59
N LYS A 523 2.40 7.84 -16.83
CA LYS A 523 1.07 7.85 -17.46
C LYS A 523 0.04 8.54 -16.57
N SER A 524 0.00 8.20 -15.29
CA SER A 524 -0.95 8.79 -14.34
C SER A 524 -0.68 10.27 -14.10
N ALA A 525 0.59 10.68 -14.02
CA ALA A 525 0.94 12.11 -13.92
C ALA A 525 0.52 12.91 -15.15
N TYR A 526 0.73 12.36 -16.35
CA TYR A 526 0.26 12.96 -17.61
C TYR A 526 -1.28 13.07 -17.64
N GLU A 527 -2.01 12.02 -17.26
CA GLU A 527 -3.49 12.04 -17.24
C GLU A 527 -4.04 13.12 -16.32
N ALA A 528 -3.48 13.25 -15.10
CA ALA A 528 -3.89 14.28 -14.15
C ALA A 528 -3.61 15.70 -14.67
N ALA A 529 -2.42 15.93 -15.23
CA ALA A 529 -2.06 17.24 -15.79
C ALA A 529 -2.96 17.62 -16.98
N VAL A 530 -3.25 16.67 -17.88
CA VAL A 530 -4.13 16.90 -19.04
C VAL A 530 -5.56 17.16 -18.62
N ALA A 531 -6.08 16.46 -17.61
CA ALA A 531 -7.43 16.67 -17.11
C ALA A 531 -7.62 18.11 -16.63
N LEU A 532 -6.65 18.64 -15.87
CA LEU A 532 -6.69 20.02 -15.36
C LEU A 532 -6.42 21.07 -16.43
N LEU A 533 -5.53 20.80 -17.38
CA LEU A 533 -5.21 21.73 -18.46
C LEU A 533 -6.40 22.00 -19.40
N ARG A 534 -7.34 21.05 -19.49
CA ARG A 534 -8.57 21.19 -20.29
C ARG A 534 -9.63 22.07 -19.64
N ILE A 535 -9.50 22.38 -18.36
CA ILE A 535 -10.47 23.20 -17.63
C ILE A 535 -10.18 24.67 -17.94
N ASP A 536 -11.13 25.33 -18.58
CA ASP A 536 -11.10 26.75 -18.89
C ASP A 536 -12.20 27.55 -18.18
N ASP A 537 -13.14 26.88 -17.50
CA ASP A 537 -14.23 27.51 -16.76
C ASP A 537 -14.55 26.67 -15.51
N ALA A 538 -14.60 27.31 -14.35
CA ALA A 538 -15.01 26.69 -13.09
C ALA A 538 -16.26 27.39 -12.57
N ILE A 539 -17.27 26.58 -12.29
CA ILE A 539 -18.56 27.02 -11.77
C ILE A 539 -18.77 26.35 -10.43
N GLN A 540 -18.81 27.16 -9.38
CA GLN A 540 -19.13 26.70 -8.04
C GLN A 540 -20.57 27.08 -7.71
N CYS A 541 -21.48 26.11 -7.80
CA CYS A 541 -22.86 26.29 -7.37
C CYS A 541 -22.92 26.36 -5.84
N VAL A 542 -23.74 27.28 -5.32
CA VAL A 542 -24.06 27.28 -3.89
C VAL A 542 -24.85 25.99 -3.60
N PRO A 543 -24.47 25.19 -2.60
CA PRO A 543 -25.28 24.04 -2.21
C PRO A 543 -26.68 24.54 -1.85
N GLU A 544 -27.73 23.87 -2.34
CA GLU A 544 -29.09 24.17 -1.90
C GLU A 544 -29.12 24.06 -0.38
N SER A 545 -29.38 25.17 0.31
CA SER A 545 -29.71 25.11 1.72
C SER A 545 -30.96 24.26 1.81
N THR A 546 -30.83 23.04 2.32
CA THR A 546 -31.99 22.31 2.84
C THR A 546 -32.51 23.20 3.96
N GLY A 547 -33.49 24.04 3.63
CA GLY A 547 -34.18 24.86 4.61
C GLY A 547 -34.58 23.94 5.74
N GLU A 548 -34.22 24.32 6.97
CA GLU A 548 -34.81 23.72 8.15
C GLU A 548 -36.31 23.63 7.88
N ARG A 549 -36.83 22.40 7.79
CA ARG A 549 -38.27 22.21 7.85
C ARG A 549 -38.67 22.77 9.19
N ASP A 550 -39.35 23.91 9.15
CA ASP A 550 -40.00 24.52 10.29
C ASP A 550 -40.69 23.42 11.10
N PRO A 551 -40.33 23.18 12.38
CA PRO A 551 -40.99 22.20 13.23
C PRO A 551 -42.48 22.52 13.46
N HIS A 552 -42.92 23.71 13.04
CA HIS A 552 -44.27 24.23 13.21
C HIS A 552 -44.90 24.67 11.87
N GLY A 553 -44.82 23.82 10.84
CA GLY A 553 -45.73 23.89 9.69
C GLY A 553 -46.91 22.92 9.89
N HIS A 554 -48.11 23.45 10.07
CA HIS A 554 -49.38 22.71 10.19
C HIS A 554 -49.64 21.68 9.09
#